data_AF-A0A9D7KGV6-F1
#
_entry.id   AF-A0A9D7KGV6-F1
#
_cell.length_a   1.000
_cell.length_b   1.000
_cell.length_c   1.000
_cell.angle_alpha   90.00
_cell.angle_beta   90.00
_cell.angle_gamma   90.00
#
_symmetry.space_group_name_H-M   'P 1'
#
loop_
_entity.id
_entity.type
_entity.pdbx_description
1 polymer ?
#
loop_
_entity_poly.entity_id
_entity_poly.type
_entity_poly.pdbx_seq_one_letter_code
_entity_poly.pdbx_strand_id
1 'polypeptide(L)' 'MRQSEELLRHHGIRVTEIRKEIVETLLSRESALSCKEIKELIPGEFDRVTLYRTLNTFERQESSIR' A
#
# COMPACT_ATOMS: atom_id res chain seq x y z
N MET A 1 3.51 17.90 2.95
CA MET A 1 3.70 16.73 3.83
C MET A 1 3.21 15.51 3.07
N ARG A 2 3.97 14.40 3.04
CA ARG A 2 3.62 13.21 2.27
C ARG A 2 2.79 12.28 3.17
N GLN A 3 1.47 12.40 3.07
CA GLN A 3 0.48 11.65 3.87
C GLN A 3 0.74 10.13 3.91
N SER A 4 1.23 9.57 2.80
CA SER A 4 1.59 8.15 2.66
C SER A 4 2.74 7.71 3.58
N GLU A 5 3.77 8.54 3.72
CA GLU A 5 4.93 8.26 4.57
C GLU A 5 4.55 8.30 6.05
N GLU A 6 3.75 9.29 6.45
CA GLU A 6 3.26 9.44 7.83
C GLU A 6 2.39 8.25 8.25
N LEU A 7 1.49 7.79 7.36
CA LEU A 7 0.64 6.63 7.62
C LEU A 7 1.47 5.35 7.80
N LEU A 8 2.46 5.11 6.92
CA LEU A 8 3.35 3.97 7.07
C LEU A 8 4.12 4.01 8.40
N ARG A 9 4.66 5.18 8.79
CA ARG A 9 5.37 5.34 10.06
C ARG A 9 4.45 5.13 11.27
N HIS A 10 3.24 5.68 11.22
CA HIS A 10 2.25 5.55 12.29
C HIS A 10 1.89 4.08 12.57
N HIS A 11 1.78 3.26 11.53
CA HIS A 11 1.51 1.83 11.65
C HIS A 11 2.78 0.96 11.84
N GLY A 12 3.95 1.57 12.07
CA GLY A 12 5.22 0.84 12.24
C GLY A 12 5.66 0.07 10.99
N ILE A 13 5.11 0.39 9.83
CA ILE A 13 5.46 -0.24 8.56
C ILE A 13 6.70 0.45 8.00
N ARG A 14 7.75 -0.33 7.69
CA ARG A 14 8.95 0.20 7.02
C ARG A 14 8.57 0.98 5.76
N VAL A 15 9.04 2.22 5.67
CA VAL A 15 8.83 3.11 4.52
C VAL A 15 9.75 2.67 3.37
N THR A 16 9.14 2.42 2.21
CA THR A 16 9.82 2.17 0.93
C THR A 16 9.04 2.87 -0.18
N GLU A 17 9.67 3.15 -1.32
CA GLU A 17 8.99 3.81 -2.44
C GLU A 17 7.73 3.06 -2.87
N ILE A 18 7.84 1.74 -3.08
CA ILE A 18 6.68 0.92 -3.48
C ILE A 18 5.52 0.95 -2.47
N ARG A 19 5.81 1.02 -1.16
CA ARG A 19 4.76 1.08 -0.14
C ARG A 19 4.06 2.44 -0.13
N LYS A 20 4.81 3.53 -0.34
CA LYS A 20 4.21 4.86 -0.48
C LYS A 20 3.32 4.93 -1.70
N GLU A 21 3.80 4.42 -2.84
CA GLU A 21 3.08 4.45 -4.10
C GLU A 21 1.77 3.63 -4.05
N ILE A 22 1.79 2.46 -3.40
CA ILE A 22 0.57 1.68 -3.15
C ILE A 22 -0.39 2.46 -2.23
N VAL A 23 0.09 3.06 -1.14
CA VAL A 23 -0.76 3.84 -0.23
C VAL A 23 -1.35 5.06 -0.94
N GLU A 24 -0.58 5.78 -1.74
CA GLU A 24 -1.06 6.92 -2.54
C GLU A 24 -2.11 6.48 -3.56
N THR A 25 -1.87 5.35 -4.23
CA THR A 25 -2.84 4.76 -5.17
C THR A 25 -4.16 4.46 -4.46
N LEU A 26 -4.12 3.84 -3.28
CA LEU A 26 -5.32 3.51 -2.50
C LEU A 26 -6.05 4.77 -2.00
N LEU A 27 -5.31 5.78 -1.51
CA LEU A 27 -5.89 7.03 -1.02
C LEU A 27 -6.47 7.90 -2.15
N SER A 28 -5.97 7.76 -3.38
CA SER A 28 -6.44 8.54 -4.53
C SER A 28 -7.76 8.05 -5.14
N ARG A 29 -8.32 6.95 -4.65
CA ARG A 29 -9.51 6.30 -5.24
C ARG A 29 -10.67 6.30 -4.26
N GLU A 30 -11.84 6.66 -4.77
CA GLU A 30 -13.10 6.68 -4.00
C GLU A 30 -13.77 5.30 -3.95
N SER A 31 -13.29 4.34 -4.75
CA SER A 31 -13.80 2.96 -4.82
C SER A 31 -12.73 1.95 -4.43
N ALA A 32 -13.17 0.78 -3.95
CA ALA A 32 -12.29 -0.35 -3.72
C ALA A 32 -11.56 -0.76 -5.01
N LEU A 33 -10.27 -1.09 -4.87
CA LEU A 33 -9.45 -1.61 -5.96
C LEU A 33 -9.14 -3.08 -5.74
N SER A 34 -9.21 -3.87 -6.80
CA SER A 34 -8.65 -5.22 -6.81
C SER A 34 -7.11 -5.19 -6.86
N CYS A 35 -6.47 -6.28 -6.42
CA CYS A 35 -5.01 -6.44 -6.57
C CYS A 35 -4.54 -6.29 -8.02
N LYS A 36 -5.38 -6.70 -8.99
CA LYS A 36 -5.07 -6.57 -10.41
C LYS A 36 -5.04 -5.10 -10.84
N GLU A 37 -6.04 -4.33 -10.43
CA GLU A 37 -6.12 -2.89 -10.73
C GLU A 37 -4.94 -2.13 -10.10
N ILE A 38 -4.59 -2.42 -8.85
CA ILE A 38 -3.42 -1.80 -8.20
C ILE A 38 -2.15 -2.07 -9.00
N LYS A 39 -1.98 -3.30 -9.51
CA LYS A 39 -0.82 -3.65 -10.33
C LYS A 39 -0.79 -2.92 -11.68
N GLU A 40 -1.95 -2.72 -12.30
CA GLU A 40 -2.06 -1.99 -13.57
C GLU A 40 -1.83 -0.48 -13.40
N LEU A 41 -2.16 0.06 -12.22
CA LEU A 41 -2.03 1.48 -11.89
C LEU A 41 -0.62 1.90 -11.46
N ILE A 42 0.21 0.96 -11.03
CA ILE A 42 1.56 1.24 -10.54
C ILE A 42 2.56 0.66 -11.56
N PRO A 43 2.99 1.45 -12.55
CA PRO A 43 3.94 1.00 -13.57
C PRO A 43 5.34 0.83 -12.96
N GLY A 44 5.88 -0.39 -12.97
CA GLY A 44 7.24 -0.63 -12.48
C GLY A 44 7.68 -2.09 -12.39
N GLU A 45 8.96 -2.27 -12.07
CA GLU A 45 9.72 -3.53 -11.98
C GLU A 45 9.49 -4.32 -10.68
N PHE A 46 8.42 -4.06 -9.92
CA PHE A 46 8.16 -4.86 -8.72
C PHE A 46 7.27 -6.06 -9.07
N ASP A 47 7.68 -7.23 -8.61
CA ASP A 47 6.96 -8.46 -8.88
C ASP A 47 5.63 -8.54 -8.10
N ARG A 48 4.78 -9.48 -8.52
CA ARG A 48 3.49 -9.74 -7.85
C ARG A 48 3.66 -10.12 -6.39
N VAL A 49 4.77 -10.77 -6.02
CA VAL A 49 5.01 -11.23 -4.65
C VAL A 49 5.23 -10.03 -3.72
N THR A 50 5.93 -9.00 -4.19
CA THR A 50 6.14 -7.74 -3.48
C THR A 50 4.82 -7.01 -3.24
N LEU A 51 3.95 -6.96 -4.26
CA LEU A 51 2.60 -6.41 -4.12
C LEU A 51 1.78 -7.16 -3.07
N TYR A 52 1.67 -8.49 -3.20
CA TYR A 52 0.87 -9.30 -2.26
C TYR A 52 1.37 -9.21 -0.83
N ARG A 53 2.69 -9.28 -0.60
CA ARG A 53 3.26 -9.13 0.75
C ARG A 53 2.98 -7.75 1.34
N THR A 54 2.99 -6.71 0.51
CA THR A 54 2.70 -5.35 0.93
C THR A 54 1.23 -5.20 1.34
N LEU A 55 0.30 -5.64 0.50
CA LEU A 55 -1.14 -5.60 0.80
C LEU A 55 -1.48 -6.43 2.05
N ASN A 56 -0.93 -7.64 2.17
CA ASN A 56 -1.10 -8.47 3.37
C ASN A 56 -0.48 -7.81 4.62
N THR A 57 0.59 -7.02 4.48
CA THR A 57 1.13 -6.25 5.61
C THR A 57 0.13 -5.17 6.05
N PHE A 58 -0.51 -4.49 5.11
CA PHE A 58 -1.48 -3.43 5.41
C PHE A 58 -2.74 -3.99 6.10
N GLU A 59 -3.31 -5.06 5.56
CA GLU A 59 -4.50 -5.74 6.12
C GLU A 59 -4.28 -6.26 7.56
N ARG A 60 -3.09 -6.78 7.85
CA ARG A 60 -2.76 -7.28 9.20
C ARG A 60 -2.60 -6.17 10.23
N GLN A 61 -2.14 -4.99 9.81
CA GLN A 61 -2.04 -3.83 10.69
C GLN A 61 -3.41 -3.25 11.00
N GLU A 62 -4.35 -3.28 10.05
CA GLU A 62 -5.76 -2.93 10.30
C GLU A 62 -6.39 -3.86 11.35
N SER A 63 -6.10 -5.16 11.28
CA SER A 63 -6.63 -6.17 12.20
C SER A 63 -6.11 -6.06 13.65
N SER A 64 -5.02 -5.31 13.88
CA SER A 64 -4.48 -5.06 15.22
C SER A 64 -5.10 -3.83 15.91
N ILE A 65 -6.10 -3.19 15.29
CA ILE A 65 -6.83 -2.02 15.80
C ILE A 65 -8.26 -2.43 16.25
N ARG A 66 -8.49 -3.72 16.53
CA ARG A 66 -9.73 -4.21 17.17
C ARG A 66 -9.51 -4.56 18.62
#